data_AF-A0A538C6M0-F1
#
_entry.id   AF-A0A538C6M0-F1
#
_cell.length_a   1.000
_cell.length_b   1.000
_cell.length_c   1.000
_cell.angle_alpha   90.00
_cell.angle_beta   90.00
_cell.angle_gamma   90.00
#
_symmetry.space_group_name_H-M   'P 1'
#
loop_
_entity.id
_entity.type
_entity.pdbx_description
1 polymer ?
#
loop_
_entity_poly.entity_id
_entity_poly.type
_entity_poly.pdbx_seq_one_letter_code
_entity_poly.pdbx_strand_id
1 'polypeptide(L)'
;MLKTNSVPRFVLLASVAVLCLAAPSALAAKGTSGGTHAGGGGGTSATSSISLVVLNSPDGLAHWGGEVTFNVSTTATDQPFVNLLCYQNGVLVAEGWKGYFAEARESSYNFVLRSGAWQSGAADCTAWLDMATRHGWKQLASTSFHVYA
;
A
#
# COMPACT_ATOMS: atom_id res chain seq x y z
N MET A 1 68.65 1.05 -1.18
CA MET A 1 68.45 2.47 -0.81
C MET A 1 67.45 2.52 0.33
N LEU A 2 67.90 2.83 1.56
CA LEU A 2 67.05 3.04 2.74
C LEU A 2 66.74 4.53 2.90
N LYS A 3 65.49 4.88 3.22
CA LYS A 3 65.19 5.85 4.29
C LYS A 3 63.76 5.72 4.82
N THR A 4 63.66 5.18 6.04
CA THR A 4 62.50 5.17 6.94
C THR A 4 62.30 6.56 7.55
N ASN A 5 61.06 7.01 7.79
CA ASN A 5 60.67 8.05 8.78
C ASN A 5 59.18 7.82 9.12
N SER A 6 58.79 7.21 10.24
CA SER A 6 58.67 7.70 11.63
C SER A 6 57.58 8.76 11.86
N VAL A 7 56.54 8.36 12.60
CA VAL A 7 55.39 9.13 13.12
C VAL A 7 55.78 9.89 14.41
N PRO A 8 55.12 11.01 14.74
CA PRO A 8 54.66 11.16 16.12
C PRO A 8 53.21 11.64 16.27
N ARG A 9 52.60 11.12 17.34
CA ARG A 9 51.29 11.43 17.92
C ARG A 9 51.33 12.75 18.71
N PHE A 10 50.13 13.29 18.96
CA PHE A 10 49.75 14.32 19.94
C PHE A 10 49.98 15.79 19.57
N VAL A 11 48.88 16.51 19.27
CA VAL A 11 48.51 17.72 20.03
C VAL A 11 46.99 17.72 20.23
N LEU A 12 46.62 17.66 21.51
CA LEU A 12 45.30 17.85 22.08
C LEU A 12 45.03 19.37 22.11
N LEU A 13 43.96 19.85 21.47
CA LEU A 13 43.46 21.20 21.70
C LEU A 13 41.95 21.16 21.92
N ALA A 14 41.61 21.41 23.17
CA ALA A 14 40.28 21.60 23.73
C ALA A 14 39.69 22.96 23.35
N SER A 15 38.40 23.13 23.68
CA SER A 15 37.58 24.35 23.67
C SER A 15 36.85 24.58 22.33
N VAL A 16 35.55 24.85 22.25
CA VAL A 16 34.77 25.80 23.05
C VAL A 16 33.30 25.31 23.12
N ALA A 17 32.70 25.47 24.29
CA ALA A 17 31.26 25.33 24.52
C ALA A 17 30.49 26.47 23.84
N VAL A 18 29.43 26.14 23.09
CA VAL A 18 28.34 27.09 22.82
C VAL A 18 27.02 26.40 23.15
N LEU A 19 26.44 26.94 24.22
CA LEU A 19 25.12 26.68 24.77
C LEU A 19 24.09 27.40 23.90
N CYS A 20 23.26 26.66 23.15
CA CYS A 20 22.03 27.21 22.59
C CYS A 20 20.88 26.24 22.87
N LEU A 21 20.11 26.60 23.90
CA LEU A 21 18.81 26.03 24.23
C LEU A 21 17.84 26.40 23.09
N ALA A 22 17.46 25.43 22.25
CA ALA A 22 16.38 25.59 21.29
C ALA A 22 15.27 24.59 21.63
N ALA A 23 14.08 25.14 21.83
CA ALA A 23 12.86 24.51 22.32
C ALA A 23 12.47 23.21 21.58
N PRO A 24 11.67 22.32 22.20
CA PRO A 24 11.00 21.25 21.48
C PRO A 24 10.08 21.86 20.43
N SER A 25 10.47 21.74 19.17
CA SER A 25 9.57 21.95 18.03
C SER A 25 8.47 20.91 18.15
N ALA A 26 7.32 21.32 18.65
CA ALA A 26 6.09 20.59 18.41
C ALA A 26 5.94 20.50 16.88
N LEU A 27 6.23 19.33 16.31
CA LEU A 27 5.75 19.02 14.97
C LEU A 27 4.24 18.95 15.08
N ALA A 28 3.60 20.10 14.88
CA ALA A 28 2.26 20.13 14.35
C ALA A 28 2.32 19.39 13.01
N ALA A 29 1.98 18.10 13.05
CA ALA A 29 1.65 17.35 11.86
C ALA A 29 0.48 18.09 11.22
N LYS A 30 0.80 18.98 10.28
CA LYS A 30 -0.15 19.49 9.30
C LYS A 30 -0.63 18.24 8.57
N GLY A 31 -1.80 17.76 8.96
CA GLY A 31 -2.51 16.69 8.27
C GLY A 31 -2.52 17.04 6.79
N THR A 32 -1.68 16.35 6.03
CA THR A 32 -1.77 16.30 4.59
C THR A 32 -3.03 15.51 4.29
N SER A 33 -4.13 16.24 4.11
CA SER A 33 -5.22 15.91 3.17
C SER A 33 -5.34 14.43 2.81
N GLY A 34 -5.68 13.60 3.79
CA GLY A 34 -6.28 12.29 3.55
C GLY A 34 -7.78 12.53 3.54
N GLY A 35 -8.40 12.43 2.37
CA GLY A 35 -9.80 12.77 2.16
C GLY A 35 -10.72 12.10 3.17
N THR A 36 -11.25 12.87 4.10
CA THR A 36 -12.42 12.51 4.88
C THR A 36 -13.62 12.55 3.95
N HIS A 37 -13.97 11.41 3.35
CA HIS A 37 -15.24 11.26 2.67
C HIS A 37 -16.31 11.00 3.74
N ALA A 38 -16.97 12.08 4.14
CA ALA A 38 -18.12 12.05 5.03
C ALA A 38 -19.21 11.14 4.44
N GLY A 39 -19.53 10.07 5.15
CA GLY A 39 -20.67 9.22 4.85
C GLY A 39 -21.97 9.99 5.07
N GLY A 40 -22.81 10.02 4.05
CA GLY A 40 -24.14 10.61 4.13
C GLY A 40 -25.09 9.98 3.13
N GLY A 41 -26.28 9.62 3.62
CA GLY A 41 -27.46 9.40 2.79
C GLY A 41 -27.99 7.97 2.82
N GLY A 42 -29.03 7.76 3.63
CA GLY A 42 -29.82 6.55 3.64
C GLY A 42 -30.45 6.25 2.28
N GLY A 43 -30.29 5.00 1.86
CA GLY A 43 -30.95 4.37 0.73
C GLY A 43 -30.92 2.87 1.01
N THR A 44 -31.94 2.15 0.53
CA THR A 44 -32.08 0.69 0.57
C THR A 44 -30.73 0.00 0.75
N SER A 45 -30.53 -0.73 1.84
CA SER A 45 -29.23 -1.30 2.22
C SER A 45 -28.67 -2.16 1.10
N ALA A 46 -27.84 -1.57 0.23
CA ALA A 46 -27.14 -2.30 -0.80
C ALA A 46 -26.12 -3.22 -0.11
N THR A 47 -26.19 -4.50 -0.43
CA THR A 47 -25.29 -5.51 0.12
C THR A 47 -24.09 -5.63 -0.80
N SER A 48 -22.88 -5.58 -0.26
CA SER A 48 -21.65 -5.72 -1.03
C SER A 48 -20.62 -6.53 -0.24
N SER A 49 -19.89 -7.40 -0.93
CA SER A 49 -18.85 -8.24 -0.34
C SER A 49 -17.70 -8.47 -1.33
N ILE A 50 -16.50 -8.58 -0.80
CA ILE A 50 -15.29 -8.96 -1.53
C ILE A 50 -14.48 -9.92 -0.65
N SER A 51 -13.99 -11.01 -1.23
CA SER A 51 -13.11 -11.96 -0.53
C SER A 51 -11.97 -12.44 -1.42
N LEU A 52 -10.80 -12.62 -0.81
CA LEU A 52 -9.59 -13.08 -1.47
C LEU A 52 -9.73 -14.52 -1.97
N VAL A 53 -9.23 -14.78 -3.18
CA VAL A 53 -8.99 -16.11 -3.70
C VAL A 53 -7.53 -16.19 -4.15
N VAL A 54 -6.76 -17.04 -3.48
CA VAL A 54 -5.36 -17.27 -3.83
C VAL A 54 -5.29 -18.29 -4.97
N LEU A 55 -4.49 -18.00 -6.00
CA LEU A 55 -4.36 -18.85 -7.17
C LEU A 55 -3.01 -19.58 -7.16
N ASN A 56 -3.02 -20.86 -7.53
CA ASN A 56 -1.82 -21.69 -7.73
C ASN A 56 -0.84 -21.68 -6.54
N SER A 57 -1.35 -21.57 -5.32
CA SER A 57 -0.52 -21.57 -4.10
C SER A 57 -0.52 -22.95 -3.44
N PRO A 58 0.67 -23.50 -3.07
CA PRO A 58 0.78 -24.81 -2.45
C PRO A 58 0.26 -24.86 -1.01
N ASP A 59 0.28 -23.73 -0.30
CA ASP A 59 -0.12 -23.62 1.11
C ASP A 59 -1.43 -22.83 1.30
N GLY A 60 -2.03 -22.36 0.21
CA GLY A 60 -3.23 -21.53 0.24
C GLY A 60 -2.99 -20.09 0.70
N LEU A 61 -1.73 -19.66 0.83
CA LEU A 61 -1.35 -18.31 1.21
C LEU A 61 -0.88 -17.52 -0.02
N ALA A 62 -1.08 -16.21 0.01
CA ALA A 62 -0.59 -15.32 -1.02
C ALA A 62 0.92 -15.11 -0.87
N HIS A 63 1.68 -15.33 -1.94
CA HIS A 63 3.14 -15.15 -1.97
C HIS A 63 3.53 -14.11 -3.01
N TRP A 64 4.65 -13.44 -2.78
CA TRP A 64 5.25 -12.52 -3.73
C TRP A 64 5.51 -13.24 -5.06
N GLY A 65 5.20 -12.56 -6.17
CA GLY A 65 5.27 -13.14 -7.51
C GLY A 65 4.13 -14.09 -7.87
N GLY A 66 3.27 -14.44 -6.91
CA GLY A 66 2.05 -15.23 -7.13
C GLY A 66 0.90 -14.40 -7.71
N GLU A 67 -0.26 -15.04 -7.84
CA GLU A 67 -1.48 -14.41 -8.33
C GLU A 67 -2.63 -14.59 -7.34
N VAL A 68 -3.49 -13.58 -7.30
CA VAL A 68 -4.74 -13.61 -6.56
C VAL A 68 -5.88 -13.11 -7.42
N THR A 69 -7.10 -13.50 -7.09
CA THR A 69 -8.32 -12.89 -7.59
C THR A 69 -9.29 -12.67 -6.44
N PHE A 70 -10.49 -12.18 -6.73
CA PHE A 70 -11.47 -11.85 -5.72
C PHE A 70 -12.85 -12.37 -6.13
N ASN A 71 -13.55 -12.95 -5.16
CA ASN A 71 -14.98 -13.17 -5.29
C ASN A 71 -15.69 -11.89 -4.90
N VAL A 72 -16.45 -11.33 -5.84
CA VAL A 72 -17.16 -10.06 -5.71
C VAL A 72 -18.66 -10.31 -5.80
N SER A 73 -19.42 -9.70 -4.90
CA SER A 73 -20.88 -9.64 -4.99
C SER A 73 -21.36 -8.27 -4.55
N THR A 74 -22.24 -7.64 -5.33
CA THR A 74 -22.86 -6.37 -4.95
C THR A 74 -24.22 -6.20 -5.63
N THR A 75 -25.14 -5.52 -4.94
CA THR A 75 -26.40 -5.02 -5.50
C THR A 75 -26.39 -3.51 -5.73
N ALA A 76 -25.26 -2.84 -5.46
CA ALA A 76 -25.15 -1.39 -5.56
C ALA A 76 -24.91 -0.89 -6.99
N THR A 77 -24.34 -1.74 -7.85
CA THR A 77 -23.97 -1.41 -9.23
C THR A 77 -23.81 -2.66 -10.08
N ASP A 78 -24.04 -2.52 -11.38
CA ASP A 78 -23.72 -3.54 -12.38
C ASP A 78 -22.29 -3.40 -12.93
N GLN A 79 -21.56 -2.34 -12.53
CA GLN A 79 -20.20 -2.03 -12.98
C GLN A 79 -19.23 -1.86 -11.80
N PRO A 80 -19.01 -2.90 -10.99
CA PRO A 80 -18.06 -2.85 -9.89
C PRO A 80 -16.61 -2.83 -10.37
N PHE A 81 -15.74 -2.20 -9.59
CA PHE A 81 -14.30 -2.22 -9.79
C PHE A 81 -13.61 -2.78 -8.54
N VAL A 82 -12.50 -3.49 -8.74
CA VAL A 82 -11.61 -3.87 -7.65
C VAL A 82 -10.32 -3.07 -7.77
N ASN A 83 -10.01 -2.35 -6.70
CA ASN A 83 -8.78 -1.61 -6.51
C ASN A 83 -7.91 -2.32 -5.48
N LEU A 84 -6.74 -2.81 -5.87
CA LEU A 84 -5.79 -3.50 -5.00
C LEU A 84 -4.58 -2.59 -4.76
N LEU A 85 -4.25 -2.32 -3.51
CA LEU A 85 -3.01 -1.63 -3.12
C LEU A 85 -2.24 -2.49 -2.12
N CYS A 86 -0.94 -2.61 -2.34
CA CYS A 86 -0.02 -3.39 -1.52
C CYS A 86 1.10 -2.50 -0.99
N TYR A 87 1.35 -2.57 0.32
CA TYR A 87 2.33 -1.75 1.01
C TYR A 87 3.39 -2.60 1.71
N GLN A 88 4.65 -2.19 1.57
CA GLN A 88 5.77 -2.73 2.34
C GLN A 88 6.37 -1.59 3.15
N ASN A 89 6.36 -1.72 4.49
CA ASN A 89 6.84 -0.67 5.41
C ASN A 89 6.20 0.71 5.17
N GLY A 90 4.91 0.74 4.83
CA GLY A 90 4.17 1.98 4.55
C GLY A 90 4.42 2.60 3.17
N VAL A 91 5.26 1.98 2.33
CA VAL A 91 5.49 2.41 0.94
C VAL A 91 4.62 1.58 0.01
N LEU A 92 3.90 2.22 -0.91
CA LEU A 92 3.14 1.54 -1.96
C LEU A 92 4.11 0.81 -2.88
N VAL A 93 4.01 -0.51 -2.93
CA VAL A 93 4.89 -1.36 -3.75
C VAL A 93 4.16 -2.00 -4.90
N ALA A 94 2.84 -2.19 -4.82
CA ALA A 94 2.04 -2.70 -5.94
C ALA A 94 0.65 -2.06 -5.93
N GLU A 95 0.12 -1.84 -7.12
CA GLU A 95 -1.24 -1.39 -7.34
C GLU A 95 -1.87 -2.14 -8.52
N GLY A 96 -3.19 -2.28 -8.51
CA GLY A 96 -3.94 -2.83 -9.62
C GLY A 96 -5.38 -2.36 -9.59
N TRP A 97 -5.95 -2.11 -10.76
CA TRP A 97 -7.32 -1.67 -10.92
C TRP A 97 -7.99 -2.46 -12.04
N LYS A 98 -9.11 -3.13 -11.75
CA LYS A 98 -9.83 -3.96 -12.73
C LYS A 98 -11.34 -3.80 -12.62
N GLY A 99 -12.04 -3.74 -13.75
CA GLY A 99 -13.50 -3.78 -13.78
C GLY A 99 -14.00 -5.22 -13.67
N TYR A 100 -14.87 -5.51 -12.70
CA TYR A 100 -15.44 -6.84 -12.44
C TYR A 100 -16.82 -6.99 -13.10
N PHE A 101 -16.88 -6.73 -14.41
CA PHE A 101 -18.11 -6.80 -15.22
C PHE A 101 -17.76 -7.11 -16.68
N ALA A 102 -18.74 -7.66 -17.42
CA ALA A 102 -18.51 -8.21 -18.76
C ALA A 102 -17.97 -7.18 -19.77
N GLU A 103 -18.42 -5.93 -19.66
CA GLU A 103 -18.05 -4.84 -20.57
C GLU A 103 -16.67 -4.23 -20.26
N ALA A 104 -16.04 -4.59 -19.14
CA ALA A 104 -14.72 -4.06 -18.75
C ALA A 104 -13.58 -4.50 -19.67
N ARG A 105 -13.80 -5.54 -20.50
CA ARG A 105 -12.81 -6.12 -21.45
C ARG A 105 -11.51 -6.59 -20.79
N GLU A 106 -11.56 -6.93 -19.50
CA GLU A 106 -10.46 -7.59 -18.80
C GLU A 106 -10.24 -8.98 -19.42
N SER A 107 -9.00 -9.26 -19.84
CA SER A 107 -8.63 -10.61 -20.29
C SER A 107 -8.54 -11.61 -19.14
N SER A 108 -8.37 -11.10 -17.91
CA SER A 108 -8.33 -11.85 -16.67
C SER A 108 -8.61 -10.92 -15.48
N TYR A 109 -9.23 -11.47 -14.43
CA TYR A 109 -9.42 -10.79 -13.15
C TYR A 109 -8.28 -11.04 -12.15
N ASN A 110 -7.20 -11.71 -12.59
CA ASN A 110 -6.07 -12.00 -11.71
C ASN A 110 -5.20 -10.75 -11.51
N PHE A 111 -4.78 -10.55 -10.27
CA PHE A 111 -3.78 -9.58 -9.88
C PHE A 111 -2.48 -10.32 -9.57
N VAL A 112 -1.40 -9.92 -10.25
CA VAL A 112 -0.06 -10.45 -9.96
C VAL A 112 0.54 -9.67 -8.80
N LEU A 113 1.01 -10.38 -7.77
CA LEU A 113 1.58 -9.80 -6.55
C LEU A 113 3.06 -9.46 -6.73
N ARG A 114 3.35 -8.61 -7.72
CA ARG A 114 4.67 -8.06 -8.01
C ARG A 114 4.56 -6.77 -8.81
N SER A 115 5.59 -5.95 -8.78
CA SER A 115 5.71 -4.78 -9.66
C SER A 115 7.17 -4.40 -9.85
N GLY A 116 7.46 -3.39 -10.68
CA GLY A 116 8.81 -2.83 -10.78
C GLY A 116 9.31 -2.20 -9.47
N ALA A 117 8.40 -1.71 -8.61
CA ALA A 117 8.72 -1.16 -7.29
C ALA A 117 8.77 -2.23 -6.19
N TRP A 118 8.21 -3.42 -6.44
CA TRP A 118 8.18 -4.54 -5.50
C TRP A 118 9.06 -5.71 -5.97
N GLN A 119 10.36 -5.60 -5.69
CA GLN A 119 11.33 -6.58 -6.17
C GLN A 119 11.36 -7.89 -5.37
N SER A 120 10.95 -7.86 -4.10
CA SER A 120 10.81 -9.05 -3.23
C SER A 120 10.21 -8.66 -1.87
N GLY A 121 9.96 -9.68 -1.04
CA GLY A 121 9.65 -9.51 0.37
C GLY A 121 8.16 -9.35 0.65
N ALA A 122 7.80 -9.47 1.92
CA ALA A 122 6.42 -9.45 2.36
C ALA A 122 5.79 -8.05 2.22
N ALA A 123 4.47 -8.02 2.02
CA ALA A 123 3.68 -6.80 1.97
C ALA A 123 2.26 -7.05 2.51
N ASP A 124 1.58 -5.99 2.93
CA ASP A 124 0.17 -6.05 3.29
C ASP A 124 -0.66 -5.39 2.20
N CYS A 125 -1.64 -6.13 1.69
CA CYS A 125 -2.51 -5.68 0.61
C CYS A 125 -3.93 -5.45 1.11
N THR A 126 -4.59 -4.44 0.56
CA THR A 126 -6.03 -4.22 0.72
C THR A 126 -6.67 -4.08 -0.65
N ALA A 127 -7.76 -4.82 -0.85
CA ALA A 127 -8.61 -4.73 -2.02
C ALA A 127 -9.92 -4.04 -1.65
N TRP A 128 -10.28 -2.99 -2.38
CA TRP A 128 -11.55 -2.30 -2.27
C TRP A 128 -12.45 -2.64 -3.44
N LEU A 129 -13.70 -2.93 -3.13
CA LEU A 129 -14.78 -2.99 -4.10
C LEU A 129 -15.38 -1.60 -4.23
N ASP A 130 -15.20 -1.00 -5.41
CA ASP A 130 -15.56 0.38 -5.71
C ASP A 130 -16.67 0.46 -6.77
N MET A 131 -17.41 1.56 -6.75
CA MET A 131 -18.29 1.95 -7.84
C MET A 131 -18.06 3.41 -8.24
N ALA A 132 -18.23 3.69 -9.53
CA ALA A 132 -18.26 5.06 -10.03
C ALA A 132 -19.59 5.72 -9.66
N THR A 133 -19.53 6.99 -9.25
CA THR A 133 -20.69 7.85 -8.99
C THR A 133 -20.51 9.19 -9.70
N ARG A 134 -21.56 10.03 -9.72
CA ARG A 134 -21.44 11.40 -10.26
C ARG A 134 -20.46 12.29 -9.49
N HIS A 135 -20.06 11.89 -8.29
CA HIS A 135 -19.19 12.66 -7.40
C HIS A 135 -17.81 12.01 -7.21
N GLY A 136 -17.48 11.01 -8.02
CA GLY A 136 -16.23 10.25 -7.90
C GLY A 136 -16.48 8.80 -7.49
N TRP A 137 -15.48 8.17 -6.87
CA TRP A 137 -15.52 6.77 -6.47
C TRP A 137 -16.15 6.58 -5.09
N LYS A 138 -16.95 5.53 -4.94
CA LYS A 138 -17.53 5.11 -3.67
C LYS A 138 -17.09 3.68 -3.34
N GLN A 139 -16.51 3.52 -2.15
CA GLN A 139 -16.19 2.22 -1.57
C GLN A 139 -17.46 1.51 -1.09
N LEU A 140 -17.59 0.24 -1.45
CA LEU A 140 -18.71 -0.61 -1.11
C LEU A 140 -18.33 -1.67 -0.06
N ALA A 141 -17.14 -2.28 -0.21
CA ALA A 141 -16.60 -3.27 0.70
C ALA A 141 -15.06 -3.32 0.56
N SER A 142 -14.38 -3.98 1.49
CA SER A 142 -12.94 -4.25 1.37
C SER A 142 -12.55 -5.56 2.02
N THR A 143 -11.39 -6.08 1.62
CA THR A 143 -10.71 -7.19 2.28
C THR A 143 -9.21 -6.92 2.31
N SER A 144 -8.53 -7.35 3.36
CA SER A 144 -7.09 -7.18 3.52
C SER A 144 -6.42 -8.53 3.74
N PHE A 145 -5.20 -8.68 3.25
CA PHE A 145 -4.43 -9.92 3.35
C PHE A 145 -2.94 -9.65 3.37
N HIS A 146 -2.19 -10.58 3.97
CA HIS A 146 -0.74 -10.56 3.98
C HIS A 146 -0.20 -11.33 2.77
N VAL A 147 0.84 -10.79 2.15
CA VAL A 147 1.63 -11.46 1.13
C VAL A 147 2.97 -11.84 1.71
N TYR A 148 3.28 -13.13 1.67
CA TYR A 148 4.53 -13.70 2.14
C TYR A 148 5.64 -13.55 1.08
N ALA A 149 6.90 -13.59 1.53
CA ALA A 149 8.08 -13.39 0.70
C ALA A 149 8.45 -14.63 -0.13
#